data_AF-A0A9D6ZIS4-F1
#
_entry.id   AF-A0A9D6ZIS4-F1
#
_cell.length_a   1.000
_cell.length_b   1.000
_cell.length_c   1.000
_cell.angle_alpha   90.00
_cell.angle_beta   90.00
_cell.angle_gamma   90.00
#
_symmetry.space_group_name_H-M   'P 1'
#
loop_
_entity.id
_entity.type
_entity.pdbx_description
1 polymer ?
#
loop_
_entity_poly.entity_id
_entity_poly.type
_entity_poly.pdbx_seq_one_letter_code
_entity_poly.pdbx_strand_id
1 'polypeptide(L)'
;MLLGQAGILNYETRQCFYSRINGYNSYLSDQLILAFTTLNKAGILDPENFHTICSQSIFQPEIAQIWVSFNQAGMLNDKNREIIYSLTGQTSSMVDLENLVLLFHRLSQAGSLNDKTFQLIDSKRNHACSDKIIEATSILSQAGILNERNFSGIFSREYNSAKIARLLVILHRAEILNDEDCETICQTTLYSIFEDDFYQVLCALKEEGCLNQENFQKIYVYVKNSSVFHRYFLNALLDIKKAGILNQENFQILYTWLPQTGASNSFFSVSDMPWRCELFAYALVLLKKTTRPHQTSVPTQSIDQAFKKLDQARLLDKTNLQIICAHPAFIVEIATLLCELNNIVSSNDRTHDLTPENCGSILSHHDFIGSLSIALLALRKAELMTQNIIQTLLDYANSHPKFLQSVCAALEVLGLGKEQKLDEENFKQVLDAGPRALFFAERLTEKATSNNLAAGDFCRIRKVSRTLFLWAEANNGFLPDNTLPDDMFKKIASMSGEGALNAETANVIAEDTFCRP
;
A
#
# COMPACT_ATOMS: atom_id res chain seq x y z
N MET A 1 20.69 63.27 4.28
CA MET A 1 20.66 62.89 5.71
C MET A 1 21.36 61.55 5.94
N LEU A 2 20.87 60.44 5.37
CA LEU A 2 21.49 59.11 5.50
C LEU A 2 23.00 59.08 5.22
N LEU A 3 23.44 59.63 4.09
CA LEU A 3 24.85 59.74 3.73
C LEU A 3 25.69 60.51 4.78
N GLY A 4 25.08 61.49 5.46
CA GLY A 4 25.73 62.22 6.54
C GLY A 4 25.81 61.41 7.84
N GLN A 5 24.78 60.62 8.14
CA GLN A 5 24.77 59.70 9.29
C GLN A 5 25.78 58.55 9.12
N ALA A 6 25.96 58.06 7.89
CA ALA A 6 26.98 57.08 7.54
C ALA A 6 28.40 57.67 7.44
N GLY A 7 28.58 58.99 7.63
CA GLY A 7 29.89 59.65 7.58
C GLY A 7 30.51 59.74 6.17
N ILE A 8 29.76 59.43 5.12
CA ILE A 8 30.24 59.36 3.73
C ILE A 8 29.94 60.61 2.90
N LEU A 9 29.29 61.61 3.48
CA LEU A 9 28.87 62.83 2.79
C LEU A 9 30.04 63.82 2.63
N ASN A 10 30.92 63.58 1.66
CA ASN A 10 31.99 64.47 1.24
C ASN A 10 31.63 65.19 -0.08
N TYR A 11 32.53 66.03 -0.59
CA TYR A 11 32.27 66.79 -1.82
C TYR A 11 32.06 65.86 -3.04
N GLU A 12 32.85 64.80 -3.17
CA GLU A 12 32.79 63.86 -4.30
C GLU A 12 31.52 63.02 -4.28
N THR A 13 31.11 62.49 -3.12
CA THR A 13 29.86 61.71 -2.99
C THR A 13 28.63 62.59 -3.21
N ARG A 14 28.66 63.87 -2.79
CA ARG A 14 27.62 64.84 -3.13
C ARG A 14 27.52 65.08 -4.63
N GLN A 15 28.64 65.34 -5.31
CA GLN A 15 28.65 65.57 -6.76
C GLN A 15 28.20 64.33 -7.54
N CYS A 16 28.60 63.14 -7.11
CA CYS A 16 28.14 61.88 -7.69
C CYS A 16 26.62 61.68 -7.51
N PHE A 17 26.10 61.90 -6.29
CA PHE A 17 24.66 61.83 -6.00
C PHE A 17 23.86 62.84 -6.83
N TYR A 18 24.30 64.11 -6.86
CA TYR A 18 23.60 65.17 -7.58
C TYR A 18 23.64 64.99 -9.09
N SER A 19 24.77 64.57 -9.66
CA SER A 19 24.85 64.30 -11.11
C SER A 19 23.96 63.15 -11.55
N ARG A 20 23.72 62.16 -10.66
CA ARG A 20 22.78 61.05 -10.90
C ARG A 20 21.32 61.36 -10.61
N ILE A 21 21.01 62.35 -9.78
CA ILE A 21 19.61 62.73 -9.48
C ILE A 21 19.10 63.81 -10.42
N ASN A 22 19.94 64.79 -10.77
CA ASN A 22 19.53 65.92 -11.63
C ASN A 22 19.32 65.52 -13.10
N GLY A 23 19.70 64.32 -13.51
CA GLY A 23 19.57 63.81 -14.88
C GLY A 23 18.45 62.79 -15.10
N TYR A 24 17.71 62.37 -14.07
CA TYR A 24 16.82 61.21 -14.14
C TYR A 24 15.41 61.45 -13.55
N ASN A 25 14.45 60.64 -13.99
CA ASN A 25 13.06 60.61 -13.48
C ASN A 25 13.03 60.25 -11.98
N SER A 26 12.03 60.75 -11.24
CA SER A 26 11.85 60.56 -9.78
C SER A 26 11.99 59.10 -9.33
N TYR A 27 11.57 58.15 -10.18
CA TYR A 27 11.70 56.71 -9.95
C TYR A 27 13.12 56.26 -9.58
N LEU A 28 14.16 56.71 -10.30
CA LEU A 28 15.54 56.29 -10.03
C LEU A 28 16.08 56.88 -8.73
N SER A 29 15.58 58.06 -8.34
CA SER A 29 15.93 58.67 -7.05
C SER A 29 15.39 57.83 -5.90
N ASP A 30 14.16 57.32 -6.02
CA ASP A 30 13.55 56.44 -5.01
C ASP A 30 14.29 55.11 -4.86
N GLN A 31 14.72 54.52 -5.99
CA GLN A 31 15.51 53.27 -6.01
C GLN A 31 16.86 53.45 -5.30
N LEU A 32 17.58 54.55 -5.57
CA LEU A 32 18.83 54.86 -4.88
C LEU A 32 18.63 55.09 -3.38
N ILE A 33 17.57 55.80 -2.99
CA ILE A 33 17.23 56.02 -1.57
C ILE A 33 16.97 54.69 -0.87
N LEU A 34 16.22 53.78 -1.49
CA LEU A 34 15.93 52.45 -0.94
C LEU A 34 17.20 51.61 -0.79
N ALA A 35 18.07 51.62 -1.81
CA ALA A 35 19.36 50.92 -1.78
C ALA A 35 20.25 51.43 -0.63
N PHE A 36 20.44 52.75 -0.52
CA PHE A 36 21.27 53.32 0.55
C PHE A 36 20.69 53.12 1.94
N THR A 37 19.36 53.18 2.06
CA THR A 37 18.70 52.85 3.33
C THR A 37 18.98 51.41 3.74
N THR A 38 18.93 50.49 2.78
CA THR A 38 19.21 49.05 2.99
C THR A 38 20.65 48.81 3.43
N LEU A 39 21.63 49.39 2.71
CA LEU A 39 23.05 49.27 3.07
C LEU A 39 23.37 49.92 4.42
N ASN A 40 22.79 51.08 4.70
CA ASN A 40 23.00 51.78 5.98
C ASN A 40 22.47 50.97 7.16
N LYS A 41 21.27 50.38 7.02
CA LYS A 41 20.68 49.51 8.06
C LYS A 41 21.53 48.28 8.33
N ALA A 42 22.19 47.74 7.31
CA ALA A 42 23.09 46.61 7.43
C ALA A 42 24.51 47.00 7.88
N GLY A 43 24.79 48.30 8.07
CA GLY A 43 26.10 48.79 8.51
C GLY A 43 27.21 48.69 7.46
N ILE A 44 26.85 48.56 6.18
CA ILE A 44 27.80 48.40 5.05
C ILE A 44 27.75 49.56 4.06
N LEU A 45 27.18 50.69 4.44
CA LEU A 45 27.19 51.89 3.60
C LEU A 45 28.50 52.65 3.80
N ASP A 46 29.48 52.39 2.93
CA ASP A 46 30.77 53.06 2.86
C ASP A 46 30.93 53.82 1.51
N PRO A 47 31.99 54.63 1.32
CA PRO A 47 32.18 55.38 0.07
C PRO A 47 32.27 54.48 -1.18
N GLU A 48 32.87 53.30 -1.06
CA GLU A 48 33.06 52.36 -2.17
C GLU A 48 31.72 51.76 -2.61
N ASN A 49 30.96 51.21 -1.66
CA ASN A 49 29.62 50.67 -1.86
C ASN A 49 28.68 51.77 -2.39
N PHE A 50 28.81 53.00 -1.89
CA PHE A 50 28.06 54.15 -2.39
C PHE A 50 28.37 54.44 -3.87
N HIS A 51 29.63 54.58 -4.23
CA HIS A 51 30.04 54.88 -5.60
C HIS A 51 29.61 53.78 -6.57
N THR A 52 29.74 52.53 -6.14
CA THR A 52 29.45 51.40 -7.01
C THR A 52 27.94 51.26 -7.26
N ILE A 53 27.09 51.46 -6.25
CA ILE A 53 25.63 51.55 -6.42
C ILE A 53 25.24 52.74 -7.30
N CYS A 54 25.88 53.91 -7.12
CA CYS A 54 25.64 55.10 -7.97
C CYS A 54 26.07 54.90 -9.43
N SER A 55 27.02 54.01 -9.69
CA SER A 55 27.45 53.71 -11.06
C SER A 55 26.47 52.82 -11.83
N GLN A 56 25.58 52.12 -11.12
CA GLN A 56 24.58 51.25 -11.76
C GLN A 56 23.44 52.06 -12.35
N SER A 57 23.00 51.65 -13.55
CA SER A 57 21.90 52.29 -14.27
C SER A 57 20.52 51.86 -13.79
N ILE A 58 20.39 50.65 -13.24
CA ILE A 58 19.13 50.01 -12.82
C ILE A 58 19.37 49.02 -11.67
N PHE A 59 18.30 48.67 -10.96
CA PHE A 59 18.24 47.61 -9.93
C PHE A 59 19.10 47.80 -8.67
N GLN A 60 19.27 49.05 -8.25
CA GLN A 60 20.08 49.40 -7.08
C GLN A 60 19.58 48.74 -5.78
N PRO A 61 18.26 48.66 -5.50
CA PRO A 61 17.76 48.00 -4.29
C PRO A 61 18.07 46.51 -4.22
N GLU A 62 17.96 45.80 -5.34
CA GLU A 62 18.19 44.37 -5.43
C GLU A 62 19.67 44.05 -5.19
N ILE A 63 20.56 44.79 -5.84
CA ILE A 63 22.02 44.67 -5.63
C ILE A 63 22.35 44.93 -4.15
N ALA A 64 21.76 45.97 -3.55
CA ALA A 64 21.94 46.25 -2.14
C ALA A 64 21.47 45.10 -1.23
N GLN A 65 20.33 44.46 -1.53
CA GLN A 65 19.84 43.31 -0.77
C GLN A 65 20.73 42.07 -0.90
N ILE A 66 21.27 41.81 -2.10
CA ILE A 66 22.26 40.75 -2.30
C ILE A 66 23.50 41.03 -1.44
N TRP A 67 24.02 42.26 -1.46
CA TRP A 67 25.16 42.66 -0.64
C TRP A 67 24.93 42.49 0.85
N VAL A 68 23.73 42.84 1.34
CA VAL A 68 23.36 42.57 2.74
C VAL A 68 23.42 41.08 3.05
N SER A 69 22.91 40.23 2.14
CA SER A 69 22.93 38.77 2.31
C SER A 69 24.36 38.23 2.36
N PHE A 70 25.27 38.74 1.52
CA PHE A 70 26.70 38.40 1.54
C PHE A 70 27.40 38.90 2.79
N ASN A 71 27.09 40.10 3.26
CA ASN A 71 27.66 40.65 4.50
C ASN A 71 27.23 39.82 5.71
N GLN A 72 25.96 39.43 5.79
CA GLN A 72 25.44 38.54 6.84
C GLN A 72 26.14 37.18 6.84
N ALA A 73 26.52 36.67 5.67
CA ALA A 73 27.29 35.43 5.54
C ALA A 73 28.81 35.61 5.73
N GLY A 74 29.31 36.83 5.97
CA GLY A 74 30.74 37.12 6.05
C GLY A 74 31.50 36.99 4.73
N MET A 75 30.78 37.06 3.60
CA MET A 75 31.30 36.84 2.24
C MET A 75 31.47 38.12 1.42
N LEU A 76 31.09 39.29 1.92
CA LEU A 76 31.17 40.52 1.15
C LEU A 76 32.63 40.99 1.05
N ASN A 77 33.24 40.82 -0.12
CA ASN A 77 34.59 41.28 -0.48
C ASN A 77 34.62 41.74 -1.94
N ASP A 78 35.69 42.41 -2.36
CA ASP A 78 35.80 43.04 -3.69
C ASP A 78 35.56 42.06 -4.83
N LYS A 79 36.14 40.86 -4.75
CA LYS A 79 35.94 39.79 -5.74
C LYS A 79 34.46 39.38 -5.84
N ASN A 80 33.81 39.17 -4.71
CA ASN A 80 32.39 38.76 -4.69
C ASN A 80 31.48 39.92 -5.15
N ARG A 81 31.83 41.18 -4.87
CA ARG A 81 31.14 42.35 -5.42
C ARG A 81 31.20 42.36 -6.95
N GLU A 82 32.38 42.19 -7.54
CA GLU A 82 32.56 42.13 -9.00
C GLU A 82 31.74 41.00 -9.65
N ILE A 83 31.72 39.81 -9.03
CA ILE A 83 30.93 38.68 -9.53
C ILE A 83 29.44 38.99 -9.44
N ILE A 84 28.96 39.54 -8.32
CA ILE A 84 27.55 39.96 -8.17
C ILE A 84 27.19 40.99 -9.25
N TYR A 85 28.09 41.93 -9.56
CA TYR A 85 27.87 42.88 -10.65
C TYR A 85 27.78 42.22 -12.02
N SER A 86 28.70 41.30 -12.30
CA SER A 86 28.65 40.54 -13.55
C SER A 86 27.36 39.72 -13.67
N LEU A 87 26.91 39.15 -12.56
CA LEU A 87 25.74 38.29 -12.48
C LEU A 87 24.43 39.09 -12.66
N THR A 88 24.32 40.24 -11.99
CA THR A 88 23.17 41.16 -12.11
C THR A 88 23.16 41.93 -13.44
N GLY A 89 24.31 42.18 -14.06
CA GLY A 89 24.40 42.77 -15.39
C GLY A 89 23.98 41.82 -16.52
N GLN A 90 23.92 40.52 -16.25
CA GLN A 90 23.53 39.49 -17.22
C GLN A 90 22.07 39.05 -17.08
N THR A 91 21.35 39.45 -16.03
CA THR A 91 19.92 39.12 -15.89
C THR A 91 19.10 39.84 -16.94
N SER A 92 18.34 39.08 -17.72
CA SER A 92 17.51 39.61 -18.80
C SER A 92 16.21 40.27 -18.33
N SER A 93 15.80 40.02 -17.08
CA SER A 93 14.53 40.52 -16.53
C SER A 93 14.65 40.90 -15.05
N MET A 94 13.74 41.78 -14.60
CA MET A 94 13.57 42.12 -13.18
C MET A 94 13.25 40.89 -12.33
N VAL A 95 12.45 39.97 -12.87
CA VAL A 95 12.04 38.72 -12.19
C VAL A 95 13.25 37.84 -11.88
N ASP A 96 14.20 37.72 -12.82
CA ASP A 96 15.43 36.95 -12.61
C ASP A 96 16.25 37.52 -11.44
N LEU A 97 16.28 38.84 -11.32
CA LEU A 97 17.02 39.51 -10.28
C LEU A 97 16.34 39.41 -8.92
N GLU A 98 15.01 39.55 -8.85
CA GLU A 98 14.23 39.28 -7.65
C GLU A 98 14.41 37.83 -7.17
N ASN A 99 14.44 36.87 -8.09
CA ASN A 99 14.72 35.47 -7.80
C ASN A 99 16.13 35.28 -7.21
N LEU A 100 17.15 35.95 -7.75
CA LEU A 100 18.51 35.92 -7.20
C LEU A 100 18.61 36.52 -5.81
N VAL A 101 17.96 37.68 -5.58
CA VAL A 101 17.87 38.31 -4.26
C VAL A 101 17.29 37.31 -3.26
N LEU A 102 16.16 36.69 -3.62
CA LEU A 102 15.47 35.74 -2.78
C LEU A 102 16.30 34.48 -2.50
N LEU A 103 17.05 33.99 -3.50
CA LEU A 103 17.98 32.87 -3.36
C LEU A 103 19.08 33.19 -2.34
N PHE A 104 19.81 34.30 -2.55
CA PHE A 104 20.92 34.68 -1.68
C PHE A 104 20.46 34.99 -0.26
N HIS A 105 19.32 35.65 -0.11
CA HIS A 105 18.73 35.93 1.20
C HIS A 105 18.47 34.63 1.99
N ARG A 106 17.85 33.63 1.36
CA ARG A 106 17.54 32.35 2.01
C ARG A 106 18.77 31.53 2.32
N LEU A 107 19.75 31.50 1.42
CA LEU A 107 21.03 30.84 1.68
C LEU A 107 21.75 31.50 2.85
N SER A 108 21.74 32.83 2.94
CA SER A 108 22.32 33.56 4.06
C SER A 108 21.61 33.25 5.37
N GLN A 109 20.27 33.32 5.40
CA GLN A 109 19.47 32.98 6.59
C GLN A 109 19.69 31.55 7.08
N ALA A 110 19.87 30.60 6.17
CA ALA A 110 20.16 29.21 6.50
C ALA A 110 21.64 28.93 6.80
N GLY A 111 22.51 29.95 6.80
CA GLY A 111 23.96 29.77 6.97
C GLY A 111 24.60 28.91 5.86
N SER A 112 23.93 28.78 4.72
CA SER A 112 24.34 27.97 3.58
C SER A 112 25.07 28.78 2.51
N LEU A 113 25.01 30.11 2.57
CA LEU A 113 25.75 30.98 1.67
C LEU A 113 27.24 30.96 2.04
N ASN A 114 28.03 30.26 1.24
CA ASN A 114 29.48 30.14 1.36
C ASN A 114 30.17 30.11 -0.02
N ASP A 115 31.51 30.15 -0.05
CA ASP A 115 32.28 30.20 -1.30
C ASP A 115 31.92 29.10 -2.29
N LYS A 116 31.63 27.88 -1.83
CA LYS A 116 31.27 26.76 -2.70
C LYS A 116 29.88 26.94 -3.31
N THR A 117 28.89 27.28 -2.50
CA THR A 117 27.52 27.54 -3.01
C THR A 117 27.50 28.73 -3.97
N PHE A 118 28.31 29.76 -3.71
CA PHE A 118 28.44 30.92 -4.59
C PHE A 118 29.14 30.57 -5.90
N GLN A 119 30.26 29.84 -5.87
CA GLN A 119 30.92 29.34 -7.08
C GLN A 119 29.99 28.47 -7.91
N LEU A 120 29.14 27.66 -7.27
CA LEU A 120 28.16 26.85 -7.96
C LEU A 120 27.12 27.72 -8.69
N ILE A 121 26.58 28.74 -8.01
CA ILE A 121 25.67 29.72 -8.62
C ILE A 121 26.32 30.45 -9.79
N ASP A 122 27.55 30.92 -9.61
CA ASP A 122 28.31 31.63 -10.63
C ASP A 122 28.60 30.75 -11.86
N SER A 123 28.91 29.47 -11.65
CA SER A 123 29.17 28.53 -12.74
C SER A 123 27.94 28.21 -13.61
N LYS A 124 26.73 28.44 -13.09
CA LYS A 124 25.45 28.15 -13.78
C LYS A 124 24.44 29.28 -13.60
N ARG A 125 24.83 30.50 -13.97
CA ARG A 125 24.05 31.72 -13.73
C ARG A 125 22.59 31.62 -14.18
N ASN A 126 22.34 31.09 -15.38
CA ASN A 126 20.97 30.93 -15.92
C ASN A 126 20.09 29.98 -15.09
N HIS A 127 20.68 29.05 -14.34
CA HIS A 127 19.93 28.12 -13.49
C HIS A 127 19.53 28.75 -12.15
N ALA A 128 20.31 29.72 -11.66
CA ALA A 128 20.09 30.32 -10.35
C ALA A 128 18.80 31.16 -10.27
N CYS A 129 18.34 31.66 -11.40
CA CYS A 129 17.11 32.43 -11.52
C CYS A 129 15.86 31.57 -11.76
N SER A 130 16.01 30.24 -11.88
CA SER A 130 14.92 29.33 -12.19
C SER A 130 13.90 29.26 -11.04
N ASP A 131 12.62 29.48 -11.34
CA ASP A 131 11.53 29.41 -10.36
C ASP A 131 11.55 28.11 -9.56
N LYS A 132 11.99 27.01 -10.17
CA LYS A 132 12.09 25.70 -9.50
C LYS A 132 13.17 25.68 -8.42
N ILE A 133 14.33 26.31 -8.67
CA ILE A 133 15.41 26.43 -7.68
C ILE A 133 14.96 27.32 -6.52
N ILE A 134 14.27 28.41 -6.83
CA ILE A 134 13.72 29.31 -5.81
C ILE A 134 12.68 28.58 -4.97
N GLU A 135 11.74 27.88 -5.60
CA GLU A 135 10.73 27.06 -4.91
C GLU A 135 11.40 26.02 -4.01
N ALA A 136 12.34 25.24 -4.54
CA ALA A 136 13.08 24.22 -3.80
C ALA A 136 13.80 24.81 -2.57
N THR A 137 14.50 25.93 -2.75
CA THR A 137 15.21 26.63 -1.67
C THR A 137 14.22 27.16 -0.62
N SER A 138 13.04 27.65 -1.04
CA SER A 138 11.95 28.03 -0.13
C SER A 138 11.56 26.86 0.77
N ILE A 139 11.31 25.70 0.15
CA ILE A 139 10.79 24.51 0.81
C ILE A 139 11.80 23.99 1.86
N LEU A 140 13.07 23.92 1.49
CA LEU A 140 14.15 23.48 2.39
C LEU A 140 14.39 24.49 3.53
N SER A 141 14.36 25.79 3.23
CA SER A 141 14.55 26.86 4.22
C SER A 141 13.42 26.88 5.24
N GLN A 142 12.16 26.80 4.80
CA GLN A 142 11.00 26.75 5.70
C GLN A 142 10.98 25.50 6.57
N ALA A 143 11.52 24.38 6.08
CA ALA A 143 11.68 23.17 6.86
C ALA A 143 12.92 23.18 7.77
N GLY A 144 13.75 24.23 7.72
CA GLY A 144 14.95 24.35 8.55
C GLY A 144 16.07 23.36 8.19
N ILE A 145 16.05 22.80 6.98
CA ILE A 145 17.04 21.79 6.54
C ILE A 145 17.97 22.28 5.45
N LEU A 146 17.77 23.49 4.91
CA LEU A 146 18.64 24.04 3.87
C LEU A 146 20.10 24.11 4.37
N ASN A 147 21.01 23.45 3.65
CA ASN A 147 22.45 23.43 3.91
C ASN A 147 23.24 23.39 2.60
N GLU A 148 24.57 23.54 2.65
CA GLU A 148 25.45 23.50 1.47
C GLU A 148 25.23 22.24 0.62
N ARG A 149 25.08 21.07 1.27
CA ARG A 149 25.03 19.77 0.61
C ARG A 149 23.74 19.58 -0.17
N ASN A 150 22.59 19.80 0.46
CA ASN A 150 21.32 19.64 -0.23
C ASN A 150 21.08 20.74 -1.25
N PHE A 151 21.56 21.97 -1.01
CA PHE A 151 21.54 23.04 -2.01
C PHE A 151 22.31 22.61 -3.26
N SER A 152 23.55 22.13 -3.11
CA SER A 152 24.37 21.68 -4.22
C SER A 152 23.70 20.54 -5.02
N GLY A 153 23.01 19.65 -4.31
CA GLY A 153 22.22 18.57 -4.89
C GLY A 153 21.04 19.05 -5.74
N ILE A 154 20.17 19.89 -5.18
CA ILE A 154 19.00 20.41 -5.91
C ILE A 154 19.42 21.34 -7.06
N PHE A 155 20.48 22.11 -6.87
CA PHE A 155 20.98 23.08 -7.85
C PHE A 155 21.58 22.40 -9.08
N SER A 156 22.18 21.22 -8.88
CA SER A 156 22.64 20.37 -9.97
C SER A 156 21.50 19.75 -10.79
N ARG A 157 20.25 19.84 -10.31
CA ARG A 157 19.06 19.15 -10.86
C ARG A 157 17.88 20.11 -11.04
N GLU A 158 18.11 21.24 -11.70
CA GLU A 158 17.13 22.34 -11.87
C GLU A 158 15.68 21.87 -12.10
N TYR A 159 15.45 21.01 -13.10
CA TYR A 159 14.11 20.56 -13.49
C TYR A 159 13.31 19.84 -12.40
N ASN A 160 13.99 19.21 -11.43
CA ASN A 160 13.39 18.41 -10.36
C ASN A 160 13.75 18.92 -8.95
N SER A 161 14.41 20.06 -8.86
CA SER A 161 14.84 20.66 -7.59
C SER A 161 13.70 20.78 -6.58
N ALA A 162 12.53 21.28 -6.99
CA ALA A 162 11.36 21.40 -6.11
C ALA A 162 10.86 20.03 -5.61
N LYS A 163 10.83 19.02 -6.49
CA LYS A 163 10.41 17.66 -6.14
C LYS A 163 11.38 16.98 -5.17
N ILE A 164 12.68 17.13 -5.42
CA ILE A 164 13.73 16.66 -4.50
C ILE A 164 13.59 17.35 -3.14
N ALA A 165 13.40 18.67 -3.12
CA ALA A 165 13.22 19.41 -1.88
C ALA A 165 12.01 18.91 -1.07
N ARG A 166 10.85 18.71 -1.72
CA ARG A 166 9.65 18.17 -1.08
C ARG A 166 9.88 16.77 -0.49
N LEU A 167 10.61 15.91 -1.20
CA LEU A 167 10.98 14.58 -0.71
C LEU A 167 11.86 14.67 0.54
N LEU A 168 12.92 15.47 0.50
CA LEU A 168 13.80 15.67 1.66
C LEU A 168 13.02 16.17 2.88
N VAL A 169 12.07 17.08 2.69
CA VAL A 169 11.21 17.57 3.78
C VAL A 169 10.30 16.47 4.36
N ILE A 170 9.74 15.58 3.54
CA ILE A 170 8.96 14.43 4.06
C ILE A 170 9.84 13.57 4.96
N LEU A 171 11.01 13.16 4.45
CA LEU A 171 11.92 12.27 5.16
C LEU A 171 12.42 12.92 6.45
N HIS A 172 12.71 14.23 6.43
CA HIS A 172 13.10 14.99 7.61
C HIS A 172 11.97 15.01 8.65
N ARG A 173 10.75 15.34 8.23
CA ARG A 173 9.60 15.38 9.14
C ARG A 173 9.17 14.00 9.64
N ALA A 174 9.61 12.92 8.99
CA ALA A 174 9.43 11.55 9.45
C ALA A 174 10.62 11.05 10.28
N GLU A 175 11.61 11.91 10.54
CA GLU A 175 12.81 11.61 11.33
C GLU A 175 13.65 10.45 10.77
N ILE A 176 13.59 10.23 9.46
CA ILE A 176 14.35 9.19 8.76
C ILE A 176 15.36 9.76 7.76
N LEU A 177 15.36 11.07 7.51
CA LEU A 177 16.37 11.68 6.65
C LEU A 177 17.74 11.62 7.32
N ASN A 178 18.63 10.79 6.78
CA ASN A 178 20.05 10.81 7.10
C ASN A 178 20.89 11.40 5.95
N ASP A 179 22.17 11.56 6.22
CA ASP A 179 23.15 12.14 5.30
C ASP A 179 23.34 11.34 4.01
N GLU A 180 23.32 10.01 4.10
CA GLU A 180 23.48 9.11 2.96
C GLU A 180 22.26 9.17 2.03
N ASP A 181 21.05 9.23 2.60
CA ASP A 181 19.81 9.38 1.84
C ASP A 181 19.73 10.72 1.12
N CYS A 182 20.11 11.79 1.81
CA CYS A 182 20.16 13.12 1.21
C CYS A 182 21.08 13.13 -0.02
N GLU A 183 22.27 12.56 0.10
CA GLU A 183 23.22 12.46 -1.02
C GLU A 183 22.67 11.58 -2.14
N THR A 184 22.17 10.39 -1.80
CA THR A 184 21.66 9.41 -2.77
C THR A 184 20.49 9.97 -3.58
N ILE A 185 19.57 10.67 -2.93
CA ILE A 185 18.42 11.33 -3.58
C ILE A 185 18.91 12.45 -4.49
N CYS A 186 19.84 13.29 -4.02
CA CYS A 186 20.37 14.41 -4.79
C CYS A 186 21.19 13.96 -6.01
N GLN A 187 21.87 12.82 -5.92
CA GLN A 187 22.69 12.26 -7.00
C GLN A 187 21.87 11.48 -8.03
N THR A 188 20.67 11.00 -7.67
CA THR A 188 19.82 10.20 -8.56
C THR A 188 19.57 10.92 -9.90
N THR A 189 19.83 10.21 -11.01
CA THR A 189 19.64 10.68 -12.40
C THR A 189 18.26 10.33 -12.95
N LEU A 190 17.52 9.47 -12.26
CA LEU A 190 16.27 8.90 -12.75
C LEU A 190 15.10 9.83 -12.43
N TYR A 191 14.76 10.65 -13.41
CA TYR A 191 13.73 11.68 -13.31
C TYR A 191 12.32 11.12 -13.09
N SER A 192 12.05 9.88 -13.49
CA SER A 192 10.76 9.20 -13.29
C SER A 192 10.51 8.78 -11.84
N ILE A 193 11.53 8.74 -10.98
CA ILE A 193 11.36 8.33 -9.57
C ILE A 193 10.53 9.35 -8.80
N PHE A 194 10.64 10.64 -9.15
CA PHE A 194 9.99 11.74 -8.45
C PHE A 194 8.63 12.08 -9.07
N GLU A 195 7.85 11.07 -9.43
CA GLU A 195 6.44 11.23 -9.77
C GLU A 195 5.63 11.63 -8.53
N ASP A 196 4.51 12.32 -8.74
CA ASP A 196 3.64 12.77 -7.66
C ASP A 196 3.11 11.57 -6.84
N ASP A 197 2.96 10.41 -7.49
CA ASP A 197 2.54 9.14 -6.85
C ASP A 197 3.55 8.70 -5.78
N PHE A 198 4.87 8.84 -6.02
CA PHE A 198 5.90 8.48 -5.04
C PHE A 198 5.81 9.38 -3.80
N TYR A 199 5.64 10.69 -4.02
CA TYR A 199 5.43 11.65 -2.94
C TYR A 199 4.17 11.34 -2.13
N GLN A 200 3.05 11.06 -2.80
CA GLN A 200 1.79 10.72 -2.14
C GLN A 200 1.90 9.43 -1.32
N VAL A 201 2.61 8.42 -1.81
CA VAL A 201 2.86 7.17 -1.08
C VAL A 201 3.66 7.42 0.20
N LEU A 202 4.72 8.23 0.15
CA LEU A 202 5.48 8.53 1.36
C LEU A 202 4.66 9.32 2.39
N CYS A 203 3.83 10.27 1.96
CA CYS A 203 2.86 10.93 2.83
C CYS A 203 1.88 9.92 3.46
N ALA A 204 1.29 9.03 2.65
CA ALA A 204 0.36 8.01 3.11
C ALA A 204 1.00 7.07 4.14
N LEU A 205 2.22 6.60 3.88
CA LEU A 205 2.97 5.76 4.82
C LEU A 205 3.30 6.51 6.10
N LYS A 206 3.61 7.81 6.04
CA LYS A 206 3.86 8.62 7.22
C LYS A 206 2.61 8.76 8.09
N GLU A 207 1.48 9.11 7.47
CA GLU A 207 0.18 9.26 8.16
C GLU A 207 -0.24 7.98 8.89
N GLU A 208 0.05 6.82 8.30
CA GLU A 208 -0.28 5.50 8.87
C GLU A 208 0.84 4.92 9.76
N GLY A 209 1.89 5.70 10.10
CA GLY A 209 3.01 5.24 10.93
C GLY A 209 3.84 4.10 10.33
N CYS A 210 3.77 3.92 9.01
CA CYS A 210 4.47 2.87 8.26
C CYS A 210 5.77 3.36 7.62
N LEU A 211 6.00 4.68 7.56
CA LEU A 211 7.23 5.24 7.01
C LEU A 211 8.36 5.15 8.03
N ASN A 212 9.26 4.18 7.83
CA ASN A 212 10.50 4.02 8.57
C ASN A 212 11.69 3.88 7.59
N GLN A 213 12.91 3.85 8.12
CA GLN A 213 14.13 3.80 7.30
C GLN A 213 14.14 2.58 6.35
N GLU A 214 13.81 1.41 6.87
CA GLU A 214 13.80 0.16 6.09
C GLU A 214 12.79 0.22 4.94
N ASN A 215 11.57 0.66 5.22
CA ASN A 215 10.51 0.78 4.22
C ASN A 215 10.84 1.84 3.18
N PHE A 216 11.42 2.97 3.58
CA PHE A 216 11.90 3.98 2.63
C PHE A 216 12.94 3.39 1.68
N GLN A 217 13.97 2.68 2.20
CA GLN A 217 15.00 2.05 1.37
C GLN A 217 14.40 1.03 0.40
N LYS A 218 13.50 0.18 0.90
CA LYS A 218 12.76 -0.82 0.10
C LYS A 218 12.05 -0.18 -1.09
N ILE A 219 11.26 0.87 -0.85
CA ILE A 219 10.52 1.57 -1.90
C ILE A 219 11.49 2.31 -2.82
N TYR A 220 12.47 3.04 -2.27
CA TYR A 220 13.41 3.83 -3.04
C TYR A 220 14.25 2.97 -4.00
N VAL A 221 14.83 1.87 -3.52
CA VAL A 221 15.57 0.91 -4.35
C VAL A 221 14.67 0.33 -5.44
N TYR A 222 13.44 -0.03 -5.11
CA TYR A 222 12.50 -0.59 -6.08
C TYR A 222 12.15 0.41 -7.18
N VAL A 223 11.77 1.65 -6.81
CA VAL A 223 11.42 2.72 -7.75
C VAL A 223 12.64 3.11 -8.59
N LYS A 224 13.83 3.14 -7.99
CA LYS A 224 15.10 3.39 -8.69
C LYS A 224 15.42 2.34 -9.73
N ASN A 225 15.15 1.07 -9.45
CA ASN A 225 15.53 -0.02 -10.35
C ASN A 225 14.43 -0.37 -11.38
N SER A 226 13.18 0.05 -11.16
CA SER A 226 12.01 -0.40 -11.94
C SER A 226 11.37 0.74 -12.72
N SER A 227 11.93 1.11 -13.89
CA SER A 227 11.51 2.29 -14.66
C SER A 227 10.03 2.29 -15.11
N VAL A 228 9.38 1.13 -15.24
CA VAL A 228 7.99 1.03 -15.74
C VAL A 228 7.01 0.51 -14.68
N PHE A 229 7.46 -0.33 -13.75
CA PHE A 229 6.57 -1.09 -12.87
C PHE A 229 6.31 -0.43 -11.52
N HIS A 230 7.13 0.54 -11.13
CA HIS A 230 6.97 1.23 -9.85
C HIS A 230 5.60 1.90 -9.70
N ARG A 231 5.03 2.44 -10.78
CA ARG A 231 3.72 3.10 -10.73
C ARG A 231 2.59 2.19 -10.25
N TYR A 232 2.60 0.92 -10.63
CA TYR A 232 1.60 -0.07 -10.19
C TYR A 232 1.70 -0.36 -8.69
N PHE A 233 2.92 -0.50 -8.19
CA PHE A 233 3.18 -0.66 -6.76
C PHE A 233 2.76 0.58 -5.96
N LEU A 234 3.09 1.78 -6.45
CA LEU A 234 2.69 3.03 -5.81
C LEU A 234 1.17 3.20 -5.80
N ASN A 235 0.50 2.94 -6.92
CA ASN A 235 -0.96 2.97 -7.01
C ASN A 235 -1.61 1.95 -6.07
N ALA A 236 -1.08 0.73 -5.99
CA ALA A 236 -1.56 -0.29 -5.06
C ALA A 236 -1.48 0.20 -3.60
N LEU A 237 -0.38 0.84 -3.20
CA LEU A 237 -0.24 1.44 -1.87
C LEU A 237 -1.27 2.57 -1.63
N LEU A 238 -1.48 3.44 -2.62
CA LEU A 238 -2.46 4.52 -2.53
C LEU A 238 -3.90 3.98 -2.45
N ASP A 239 -4.22 2.90 -3.15
CA ASP A 239 -5.55 2.31 -3.11
C ASP A 239 -5.81 1.59 -1.77
N ILE A 240 -4.81 0.90 -1.21
CA ILE A 240 -4.87 0.33 0.14
C ILE A 240 -5.03 1.47 1.18
N LYS A 241 -4.34 2.61 1.01
CA LYS A 241 -4.54 3.80 1.84
C LYS A 241 -5.95 4.37 1.73
N LYS A 242 -6.48 4.57 0.52
CA LYS A 242 -7.87 5.05 0.31
C LYS A 242 -8.89 4.12 0.93
N ALA A 243 -8.63 2.81 0.89
CA ALA A 243 -9.45 1.83 1.58
C ALA A 243 -9.27 1.85 3.09
N GLY A 244 -8.30 2.56 3.66
CA GLY A 244 -8.06 2.68 5.10
C GLY A 244 -7.58 1.37 5.74
N ILE A 245 -6.70 0.65 5.04
CA ILE A 245 -6.11 -0.63 5.47
C ILE A 245 -4.58 -0.64 5.30
N LEU A 246 -3.97 0.51 5.01
CA LEU A 246 -2.52 0.62 4.94
C LEU A 246 -1.95 0.53 6.36
N ASN A 247 -1.20 -0.54 6.63
CA ASN A 247 -0.49 -0.76 7.88
C ASN A 247 0.83 -1.51 7.58
N GLN A 248 1.65 -1.76 8.61
CA GLN A 248 2.95 -2.42 8.38
C GLN A 248 2.83 -3.82 7.78
N GLU A 249 1.88 -4.62 8.25
CA GLU A 249 1.71 -5.99 7.78
C GLU A 249 1.36 -6.03 6.29
N ASN A 250 0.38 -5.22 5.88
CA ASN A 250 -0.06 -5.13 4.48
C ASN A 250 1.02 -4.52 3.58
N PHE A 251 1.81 -3.57 4.09
CA PHE A 251 2.98 -3.07 3.37
C PHE A 251 4.02 -4.17 3.14
N GLN A 252 4.39 -4.93 4.18
CA GLN A 252 5.39 -5.99 4.04
C GLN A 252 4.93 -7.06 3.06
N ILE A 253 3.65 -7.46 3.11
CA ILE A 253 3.12 -8.44 2.16
C ILE A 253 3.20 -7.89 0.75
N LEU A 254 2.67 -6.69 0.48
CA LEU A 254 2.77 -6.08 -0.85
C LEU A 254 4.23 -5.96 -1.33
N TYR A 255 5.17 -5.65 -0.44
CA TYR A 255 6.59 -5.59 -0.77
C TYR A 255 7.20 -6.97 -1.07
N THR A 256 6.86 -8.02 -0.32
CA THR A 256 7.34 -9.40 -0.60
C THR A 256 6.85 -9.94 -1.94
N TRP A 257 5.75 -9.38 -2.45
CA TRP A 257 5.20 -9.68 -3.75
C TRP A 257 5.92 -8.93 -4.89
N LEU A 258 6.82 -7.99 -4.57
CA LEU A 258 7.69 -7.37 -5.55
C LEU A 258 8.87 -8.30 -5.90
N PRO A 259 9.31 -8.33 -7.17
CA PRO A 259 10.50 -9.05 -7.55
C PRO A 259 11.71 -8.44 -6.83
N GLN A 260 12.45 -9.27 -6.09
CA GLN A 260 13.69 -8.82 -5.49
C GLN A 260 14.70 -8.53 -6.61
N THR A 261 14.99 -7.24 -6.82
CA THR A 261 15.88 -6.77 -7.87
C THR A 261 17.27 -7.38 -7.66
N GLY A 262 17.62 -8.40 -8.46
CA GLY A 262 18.92 -9.09 -8.38
C GLY A 262 18.85 -10.61 -8.54
N ALA A 263 17.69 -11.25 -8.36
CA ALA A 263 17.55 -12.69 -8.60
C ALA A 263 17.21 -12.96 -10.06
N SER A 264 18.22 -13.10 -10.92
CA SER A 264 18.10 -13.49 -12.34
C SER A 264 17.48 -14.88 -12.58
N ASN A 265 17.05 -15.59 -11.53
CA ASN A 265 16.66 -17.00 -11.58
C ASN A 265 15.20 -17.28 -11.18
N SER A 266 14.37 -16.26 -10.90
CA SER A 266 12.94 -16.52 -10.67
C SER A 266 12.19 -16.57 -12.00
N PHE A 267 11.51 -17.69 -12.23
CA PHE A 267 10.68 -18.15 -13.37
C PHE A 267 9.70 -17.15 -14.04
N PHE A 268 9.70 -15.87 -13.71
CA PHE A 268 8.66 -14.92 -14.11
C PHE A 268 9.18 -13.87 -15.09
N SER A 269 8.47 -13.72 -16.20
CA SER A 269 8.76 -12.67 -17.18
C SER A 269 8.45 -11.30 -16.57
N VAL A 270 9.29 -10.31 -16.87
CA VAL A 270 9.10 -8.91 -16.46
C VAL A 270 7.72 -8.35 -16.89
N SER A 271 7.06 -8.97 -17.87
CA SER A 271 5.72 -8.62 -18.36
C SER A 271 4.53 -9.06 -17.48
N ASP A 272 4.67 -10.07 -16.61
CA ASP A 272 3.54 -10.64 -15.83
C ASP A 272 3.36 -10.01 -14.42
N MET A 273 4.06 -8.91 -14.15
CA MET A 273 4.28 -8.38 -12.80
C MET A 273 3.35 -7.24 -12.33
N PRO A 274 3.04 -6.20 -13.14
CA PRO A 274 2.34 -5.01 -12.63
C PRO A 274 0.90 -5.28 -12.16
N TRP A 275 0.23 -6.25 -12.77
CA TRP A 275 -1.15 -6.58 -12.40
C TRP A 275 -1.24 -7.25 -11.01
N ARG A 276 -0.18 -7.91 -10.51
CA ARG A 276 -0.24 -8.63 -9.22
C ARG A 276 -0.39 -7.71 -8.01
N CYS A 277 0.34 -6.58 -7.99
CA CYS A 277 0.21 -5.58 -6.92
C CYS A 277 -1.19 -4.95 -6.92
N GLU A 278 -1.71 -4.63 -8.10
CA GLU A 278 -3.09 -4.11 -8.24
C GLU A 278 -4.13 -5.14 -7.80
N LEU A 279 -3.94 -6.41 -8.17
CA LEU A 279 -4.83 -7.50 -7.78
C LEU A 279 -4.81 -7.76 -6.27
N PHE A 280 -3.63 -7.71 -5.64
CA PHE A 280 -3.53 -7.83 -4.18
C PHE A 280 -4.21 -6.66 -3.46
N ALA A 281 -3.92 -5.42 -3.89
CA ALA A 281 -4.62 -4.24 -3.36
C ALA A 281 -6.13 -4.33 -3.56
N TYR A 282 -6.58 -4.74 -4.75
CA TYR A 282 -7.98 -4.95 -5.09
C TYR A 282 -8.65 -5.96 -4.17
N ALA A 283 -8.02 -7.09 -3.90
CA ALA A 283 -8.57 -8.09 -2.98
C ALA A 283 -8.61 -7.62 -1.54
N LEU A 284 -7.57 -6.93 -1.04
CA LEU A 284 -7.63 -6.35 0.30
C LEU A 284 -8.79 -5.34 0.43
N VAL A 285 -9.02 -4.53 -0.61
CA VAL A 285 -10.16 -3.61 -0.68
C VAL A 285 -11.49 -4.38 -0.68
N LEU A 286 -11.60 -5.47 -1.43
CA LEU A 286 -12.79 -6.33 -1.46
C LEU A 286 -13.05 -6.96 -0.09
N LEU A 287 -12.03 -7.52 0.54
CA LEU A 287 -12.13 -8.17 1.85
C LEU A 287 -12.60 -7.18 2.92
N LYS A 288 -12.13 -5.93 2.90
CA LYS A 288 -12.65 -4.88 3.79
C LYS A 288 -14.14 -4.61 3.57
N LYS A 289 -14.61 -4.65 2.33
CA LYS A 289 -16.02 -4.42 2.00
C LYS A 289 -16.92 -5.59 2.40
N THR A 290 -16.41 -6.83 2.31
CA THR A 290 -17.19 -8.05 2.56
C THR A 290 -17.16 -8.50 4.02
N THR A 291 -16.10 -8.18 4.77
CA THR A 291 -16.04 -8.47 6.21
C THR A 291 -16.89 -7.48 7.01
N ARG A 292 -17.87 -7.99 7.74
CA ARG A 292 -18.66 -7.17 8.69
C ARG A 292 -17.77 -6.74 9.87
N PRO A 293 -18.02 -5.59 10.52
CA PRO A 293 -17.19 -5.08 11.63
C PRO A 293 -17.02 -6.03 12.83
N HIS A 294 -17.87 -7.06 12.92
CA HIS A 294 -17.90 -8.03 14.02
C HIS A 294 -17.43 -9.44 13.63
N GLN A 295 -17.06 -9.67 12.36
CA GLN A 295 -16.45 -10.94 11.96
C GLN A 295 -14.95 -10.89 12.25
N THR A 296 -14.41 -11.99 12.79
CA THR A 296 -12.97 -12.17 13.00
C THR A 296 -12.24 -11.84 11.70
N SER A 297 -11.31 -10.87 11.78
CA SER A 297 -10.46 -10.49 10.65
C SER A 297 -9.82 -11.74 10.06
N VAL A 298 -9.91 -11.93 8.74
CA VAL A 298 -9.18 -13.00 8.07
C VAL A 298 -7.69 -12.79 8.31
N PRO A 299 -6.96 -13.79 8.83
CA PRO A 299 -5.52 -13.66 9.00
C PRO A 299 -4.86 -13.36 7.65
N THR A 300 -4.00 -12.36 7.61
CA THR A 300 -3.34 -11.95 6.35
C THR A 300 -2.48 -13.07 5.75
N GLN A 301 -2.02 -14.01 6.59
CA GLN A 301 -1.38 -15.25 6.17
C GLN A 301 -2.28 -16.14 5.29
N SER A 302 -3.58 -16.22 5.58
CA SER A 302 -4.54 -17.00 4.78
C SER A 302 -4.72 -16.37 3.39
N ILE A 303 -4.72 -15.03 3.31
CA ILE A 303 -4.80 -14.30 2.05
C ILE A 303 -3.55 -14.59 1.22
N ASP A 304 -2.36 -14.41 1.79
CA ASP A 304 -1.08 -14.67 1.12
C ASP A 304 -0.98 -16.12 0.62
N GLN A 305 -1.42 -17.09 1.43
CA GLN A 305 -1.43 -18.51 1.03
C GLN A 305 -2.39 -18.79 -0.14
N ALA A 306 -3.61 -18.26 -0.10
CA ALA A 306 -4.60 -18.41 -1.17
C ALA A 306 -4.07 -17.81 -2.48
N PHE A 307 -3.49 -16.62 -2.37
CA PHE A 307 -2.92 -15.88 -3.49
C PHE A 307 -1.72 -16.60 -4.12
N LYS A 308 -0.78 -17.09 -3.31
CA LYS A 308 0.37 -17.89 -3.78
C LYS A 308 -0.09 -19.14 -4.53
N LYS A 309 -1.14 -19.81 -4.06
CA LYS A 309 -1.73 -20.97 -4.74
C LYS A 309 -2.28 -20.58 -6.12
N LEU A 310 -3.14 -19.56 -6.17
CA LEU A 310 -3.72 -19.08 -7.43
C LEU A 310 -2.63 -18.63 -8.41
N ASP A 311 -1.60 -17.95 -7.93
CA ASP A 311 -0.48 -17.51 -8.78
C ASP A 311 0.32 -18.68 -9.35
N GLN A 312 0.66 -19.67 -8.50
CA GLN A 312 1.35 -20.89 -8.92
C GLN A 312 0.56 -21.66 -9.98
N ALA A 313 -0.77 -21.65 -9.88
CA ALA A 313 -1.68 -22.27 -10.86
C ALA A 313 -1.99 -21.38 -12.06
N ARG A 314 -1.47 -20.14 -12.14
CA ARG A 314 -1.79 -19.12 -13.17
C ARG A 314 -3.28 -18.76 -13.24
N LEU A 315 -3.96 -18.75 -12.08
CA LEU A 315 -5.38 -18.41 -11.90
C LEU A 315 -5.58 -17.08 -11.19
N LEU A 316 -4.52 -16.33 -10.93
CA LEU A 316 -4.63 -15.05 -10.24
C LEU A 316 -5.19 -13.99 -11.21
N ASP A 317 -6.50 -13.75 -11.17
CA ASP A 317 -7.18 -12.71 -11.96
C ASP A 317 -8.29 -12.02 -11.14
N LYS A 318 -8.87 -10.92 -11.65
CA LYS A 318 -9.90 -10.16 -10.92
C LYS A 318 -11.14 -11.00 -10.58
N THR A 319 -11.51 -11.95 -11.43
CA THR A 319 -12.71 -12.78 -11.26
C THR A 319 -12.49 -13.78 -10.13
N ASN A 320 -11.39 -14.53 -10.17
CA ASN A 320 -11.03 -15.49 -9.12
C ASN A 320 -10.77 -14.79 -7.79
N LEU A 321 -10.27 -13.55 -7.80
CA LEU A 321 -10.16 -12.74 -6.59
C LEU A 321 -11.50 -12.28 -6.03
N GLN A 322 -12.44 -11.86 -6.87
CA GLN A 322 -13.81 -11.56 -6.42
C GLN A 322 -14.45 -12.76 -5.74
N ILE A 323 -14.27 -13.95 -6.32
CA ILE A 323 -14.77 -15.22 -5.81
C ILE A 323 -14.22 -15.50 -4.41
N ILE A 324 -12.89 -15.53 -4.25
CA ILE A 324 -12.30 -15.91 -2.95
C ILE A 324 -12.54 -14.81 -1.90
N CYS A 325 -12.60 -13.54 -2.29
CA CYS A 325 -12.82 -12.42 -1.37
C CYS A 325 -14.30 -12.25 -0.96
N ALA A 326 -15.24 -12.81 -1.72
CA ALA A 326 -16.64 -12.91 -1.32
C ALA A 326 -16.83 -13.84 -0.10
N HIS A 327 -15.87 -14.75 0.13
CA HIS A 327 -15.91 -15.74 1.21
C HIS A 327 -14.63 -15.74 2.05
N PRO A 328 -14.41 -14.68 2.85
CA PRO A 328 -13.14 -14.45 3.55
C PRO A 328 -12.73 -15.63 4.45
N ALA A 329 -13.69 -16.32 5.08
CA ALA A 329 -13.45 -17.45 5.99
C ALA A 329 -12.93 -18.73 5.29
N PHE A 330 -13.10 -18.84 3.96
CA PHE A 330 -12.75 -20.03 3.17
C PHE A 330 -11.77 -19.71 2.04
N ILE A 331 -11.03 -18.59 2.17
CA ILE A 331 -10.24 -18.03 1.08
C ILE A 331 -9.17 -19.03 0.56
N VAL A 332 -8.57 -19.81 1.47
CA VAL A 332 -7.51 -20.79 1.14
C VAL A 332 -8.11 -22.05 0.51
N GLU A 333 -9.26 -22.49 1.02
CA GLU A 333 -9.99 -23.67 0.55
C GLU A 333 -10.50 -23.44 -0.87
N ILE A 334 -11.13 -22.29 -1.14
CA ILE A 334 -11.62 -21.94 -2.47
C ILE A 334 -10.44 -21.76 -3.44
N ALA A 335 -9.37 -21.09 -3.03
CA ALA A 335 -8.17 -20.98 -3.86
C ALA A 335 -7.54 -22.35 -4.17
N THR A 336 -7.48 -23.24 -3.17
CA THR A 336 -7.01 -24.62 -3.36
C THR A 336 -7.90 -25.36 -4.33
N LEU A 337 -9.22 -25.28 -4.18
CA LEU A 337 -10.17 -25.87 -5.12
C LEU A 337 -9.89 -25.38 -6.53
N LEU A 338 -9.87 -24.06 -6.77
CA LEU A 338 -9.65 -23.50 -8.10
C LEU A 338 -8.34 -24.01 -8.73
N CYS A 339 -7.24 -24.05 -7.97
CA CYS A 339 -5.97 -24.58 -8.44
C CYS A 339 -6.06 -26.07 -8.80
N GLU A 340 -6.74 -26.83 -7.95
CA GLU A 340 -6.88 -28.26 -8.15
C GLU A 340 -7.80 -28.59 -9.33
N LEU A 341 -8.85 -27.80 -9.55
CA LEU A 341 -9.68 -27.90 -10.75
C LEU A 341 -8.86 -27.58 -12.02
N ASN A 342 -8.00 -26.55 -12.00
CA ASN A 342 -7.15 -26.20 -13.14
C ASN A 342 -6.05 -27.23 -13.46
N ASN A 343 -5.48 -27.86 -12.43
CA ASN A 343 -4.49 -28.93 -12.61
C ASN A 343 -5.07 -30.16 -13.33
N ILE A 344 -6.35 -30.46 -13.09
CA ILE A 344 -7.07 -31.54 -13.77
C ILE A 344 -7.27 -31.21 -15.25
N VAL A 345 -7.62 -29.97 -15.57
CA VAL A 345 -7.79 -29.51 -16.96
C VAL A 345 -6.45 -29.51 -17.73
N SER A 346 -5.34 -29.24 -17.04
CA SER A 346 -4.02 -29.06 -17.67
C SER A 346 -3.24 -30.35 -17.96
N SER A 347 -3.65 -31.50 -17.41
CA SER A 347 -2.93 -32.78 -17.54
C SER A 347 -3.09 -33.47 -18.92
N ASN A 348 -3.72 -32.81 -19.89
CA ASN A 348 -3.87 -33.27 -21.29
C ASN A 348 -4.67 -34.56 -21.49
N ASP A 349 -5.31 -35.08 -20.44
CA ASP A 349 -6.38 -36.05 -20.60
C ASP A 349 -7.66 -35.28 -20.98
N ARG A 350 -8.01 -35.31 -22.28
CA ARG A 350 -9.14 -34.54 -22.87
C ARG A 350 -10.52 -35.06 -22.43
N THR A 351 -10.62 -35.59 -21.22
CA THR A 351 -11.77 -36.34 -20.70
C THR A 351 -12.32 -35.79 -19.39
N HIS A 352 -11.82 -34.66 -18.86
CA HIS A 352 -12.28 -34.08 -17.59
C HIS A 352 -12.61 -32.56 -17.63
N ASP A 353 -13.73 -32.23 -18.27
CA ASP A 353 -14.97 -31.65 -17.73
C ASP A 353 -15.03 -30.76 -16.47
N LEU A 354 -14.37 -29.59 -16.50
CA LEU A 354 -14.87 -28.41 -15.78
C LEU A 354 -15.07 -27.27 -16.76
N THR A 355 -16.33 -27.01 -17.09
CA THR A 355 -16.71 -25.85 -17.90
C THR A 355 -16.82 -24.60 -17.02
N PRO A 356 -16.71 -23.39 -17.61
CA PRO A 356 -17.05 -22.14 -16.92
C PRO A 356 -18.43 -22.17 -16.25
N GLU A 357 -19.40 -22.94 -16.77
CA GLU A 357 -20.71 -23.12 -16.13
C GLU A 357 -20.62 -23.89 -14.81
N ASN A 358 -19.79 -24.94 -14.70
CA ASN A 358 -19.65 -25.72 -13.46
C ASN A 358 -19.01 -24.86 -12.35
N CYS A 359 -18.00 -24.06 -12.71
CA CYS A 359 -17.44 -23.07 -11.80
C CYS A 359 -18.51 -22.05 -11.39
N GLY A 360 -19.24 -21.46 -12.34
CA GLY A 360 -20.34 -20.54 -12.03
C GLY A 360 -21.40 -21.15 -11.09
N SER A 361 -21.70 -22.44 -11.26
CA SER A 361 -22.68 -23.17 -10.45
C SER A 361 -22.19 -23.38 -9.01
N ILE A 362 -20.94 -23.82 -8.80
CA ILE A 362 -20.33 -23.92 -7.46
C ILE A 362 -20.40 -22.56 -6.76
N LEU A 363 -20.08 -21.50 -7.50
CA LEU A 363 -20.01 -20.13 -6.99
C LEU A 363 -21.38 -19.56 -6.66
N SER A 364 -22.45 -20.01 -7.32
CA SER A 364 -23.82 -19.58 -7.04
C SER A 364 -24.32 -20.04 -5.67
N HIS A 365 -23.69 -21.07 -5.07
CA HIS A 365 -24.00 -21.56 -3.73
C HIS A 365 -23.17 -20.87 -2.65
N HIS A 366 -23.28 -19.54 -2.57
CA HIS A 366 -22.52 -18.67 -1.68
C HIS A 366 -22.46 -19.14 -0.21
N ASP A 367 -23.58 -19.66 0.32
CA ASP A 367 -23.66 -20.11 1.73
C ASP A 367 -22.92 -21.43 2.00
N PHE A 368 -22.63 -22.21 0.95
CA PHE A 368 -22.11 -23.58 1.05
C PHE A 368 -20.77 -23.79 0.35
N ILE A 369 -20.23 -22.76 -0.29
CA ILE A 369 -19.02 -22.84 -1.11
C ILE A 369 -17.83 -23.44 -0.37
N GLY A 370 -17.65 -23.15 0.92
CA GLY A 370 -16.60 -23.76 1.74
C GLY A 370 -16.78 -25.27 1.87
N SER A 371 -17.98 -25.72 2.22
CA SER A 371 -18.32 -27.15 2.34
C SER A 371 -18.22 -27.87 0.99
N LEU A 372 -18.70 -27.25 -0.09
CA LEU A 372 -18.57 -27.77 -1.45
C LEU A 372 -17.12 -27.90 -1.87
N SER A 373 -16.27 -26.92 -1.55
CA SER A 373 -14.84 -26.94 -1.88
C SER A 373 -14.13 -28.11 -1.22
N ILE A 374 -14.44 -28.39 0.05
CA ILE A 374 -13.85 -29.52 0.77
C ILE A 374 -14.38 -30.85 0.25
N ALA A 375 -15.68 -30.94 -0.06
CA ALA A 375 -16.27 -32.14 -0.64
C ALA A 375 -15.64 -32.48 -2.01
N LEU A 376 -15.44 -31.48 -2.87
CA LEU A 376 -14.76 -31.65 -4.16
C LEU A 376 -13.29 -32.06 -3.99
N LEU A 377 -12.60 -31.52 -2.98
CA LEU A 377 -11.24 -31.96 -2.64
C LEU A 377 -11.21 -33.43 -2.17
N ALA A 378 -12.20 -33.86 -1.40
CA ALA A 378 -12.34 -35.24 -0.95
C ALA A 378 -12.58 -36.19 -2.14
N LEU A 379 -13.49 -35.83 -3.05
CA LEU A 379 -13.73 -36.57 -4.29
C LEU A 379 -12.46 -36.68 -5.14
N ARG A 380 -11.66 -35.61 -5.21
CA ARG A 380 -10.37 -35.67 -5.90
C ARG A 380 -9.41 -36.68 -5.30
N LYS A 381 -9.21 -36.63 -3.99
CA LYS A 381 -8.27 -37.54 -3.32
C LYS A 381 -8.67 -39.00 -3.45
N ALA A 382 -9.96 -39.24 -3.65
CA ALA A 382 -10.53 -40.55 -3.95
C ALA A 382 -10.51 -40.90 -5.46
N GLU A 383 -9.96 -40.04 -6.32
CA GLU A 383 -9.92 -40.21 -7.77
C GLU A 383 -11.32 -40.29 -8.43
N LEU A 384 -12.34 -39.66 -7.83
CA LEU A 384 -13.74 -39.67 -8.28
C LEU A 384 -14.17 -38.39 -8.98
N MET A 385 -13.25 -37.49 -9.34
CA MET A 385 -13.63 -36.17 -9.86
C MET A 385 -13.99 -36.18 -11.35
N THR A 386 -15.06 -36.90 -11.72
CA THR A 386 -15.62 -36.94 -13.09
C THR A 386 -16.73 -35.90 -13.29
N GLN A 387 -17.05 -35.51 -14.53
CA GLN A 387 -18.15 -34.57 -14.82
C GLN A 387 -19.46 -35.00 -14.19
N ASN A 388 -19.78 -36.28 -14.35
CA ASN A 388 -21.04 -36.83 -13.91
C ASN A 388 -21.15 -36.73 -12.38
N ILE A 389 -20.07 -37.01 -11.65
CA ILE A 389 -20.03 -36.91 -10.18
C ILE A 389 -20.13 -35.45 -9.74
N ILE A 390 -19.40 -34.53 -10.39
CA ILE A 390 -19.50 -33.09 -10.12
C ILE A 390 -20.93 -32.59 -10.37
N GLN A 391 -21.49 -32.88 -11.55
CA GLN A 391 -22.84 -32.45 -11.92
C GLN A 391 -23.88 -33.03 -10.96
N THR A 392 -23.74 -34.30 -10.58
CA THR A 392 -24.64 -34.94 -9.59
C THR A 392 -24.57 -34.22 -8.24
N LEU A 393 -23.38 -33.85 -7.77
CA LEU A 393 -23.22 -33.09 -6.52
C LEU A 393 -23.84 -31.69 -6.63
N LEU A 394 -23.71 -31.02 -7.78
CA LEU A 394 -24.28 -29.70 -8.02
C LEU A 394 -25.80 -29.75 -8.17
N ASP A 395 -26.34 -30.74 -8.88
CA ASP A 395 -27.78 -30.96 -8.99
C ASP A 395 -28.38 -31.28 -7.61
N TYR A 396 -27.64 -32.01 -6.78
CA TYR A 396 -28.00 -32.23 -5.38
C TYR A 396 -28.00 -30.92 -4.57
N ALA A 397 -26.95 -30.11 -4.71
CA ALA A 397 -26.86 -28.81 -4.03
C ALA A 397 -28.03 -27.88 -4.39
N ASN A 398 -28.48 -27.92 -5.65
CA ASN A 398 -29.62 -27.14 -6.13
C ASN A 398 -30.96 -27.68 -5.64
N SER A 399 -31.16 -28.99 -5.63
CA SER A 399 -32.43 -29.62 -5.25
C SER A 399 -32.61 -29.73 -3.73
N HIS A 400 -31.51 -29.89 -2.99
CA HIS A 400 -31.52 -30.18 -1.55
C HIS A 400 -30.52 -29.31 -0.75
N PRO A 401 -30.54 -27.97 -0.92
CA PRO A 401 -29.52 -27.08 -0.32
C PRO A 401 -29.45 -27.18 1.20
N LYS A 402 -30.57 -27.48 1.87
CA LYS A 402 -30.62 -27.63 3.33
C LYS A 402 -29.64 -28.71 3.82
N PHE A 403 -29.58 -29.87 3.14
CA PHE A 403 -28.81 -31.03 3.60
C PHE A 403 -27.36 -31.03 3.13
N LEU A 404 -27.00 -30.06 2.30
CA LEU A 404 -25.70 -30.01 1.63
C LEU A 404 -24.53 -30.00 2.61
N GLN A 405 -24.63 -29.29 3.74
CA GLN A 405 -23.58 -29.29 4.77
C GLN A 405 -23.30 -30.68 5.34
N SER A 406 -24.35 -31.47 5.61
CA SER A 406 -24.21 -32.85 6.11
C SER A 406 -23.56 -33.75 5.08
N VAL A 407 -24.02 -33.65 3.83
CA VAL A 407 -23.46 -34.39 2.69
C VAL A 407 -21.99 -34.05 2.48
N CYS A 408 -21.63 -32.77 2.41
CA CYS A 408 -20.25 -32.33 2.22
C CYS A 408 -19.34 -32.80 3.36
N ALA A 409 -19.79 -32.71 4.61
CA ALA A 409 -19.02 -33.17 5.77
C ALA A 409 -18.85 -34.70 5.77
N ALA A 410 -19.87 -35.45 5.33
CA ALA A 410 -19.77 -36.90 5.16
C ALA A 410 -18.76 -37.28 4.07
N LEU A 411 -18.78 -36.59 2.92
CA LEU A 411 -17.81 -36.79 1.84
C LEU A 411 -16.39 -36.48 2.31
N GLU A 412 -16.20 -35.42 3.10
CA GLU A 412 -14.92 -35.10 3.71
C GLU A 412 -14.40 -36.22 4.61
N VAL A 413 -15.25 -36.72 5.53
CA VAL A 413 -14.89 -37.83 6.43
C VAL A 413 -14.47 -39.06 5.63
N LEU A 414 -15.20 -39.40 4.57
CA LEU A 414 -14.92 -40.57 3.75
C LEU A 414 -13.66 -40.41 2.89
N GLY A 415 -13.45 -39.26 2.25
CA GLY A 415 -12.37 -39.06 1.28
C GLY A 415 -11.06 -38.51 1.86
N LEU A 416 -11.14 -37.73 2.95
CA LEU A 416 -9.97 -37.16 3.63
C LEU A 416 -9.64 -37.86 4.96
N GLY A 417 -10.50 -38.78 5.42
CA GLY A 417 -10.24 -39.61 6.60
C GLY A 417 -9.09 -40.58 6.41
N LYS A 418 -8.60 -41.17 7.51
CA LYS A 418 -7.43 -42.07 7.52
C LYS A 418 -7.57 -43.30 6.63
N GLU A 419 -8.79 -43.80 6.47
CA GLU A 419 -9.08 -45.06 5.77
C GLU A 419 -9.52 -44.86 4.31
N GLN A 420 -9.70 -43.62 3.85
CA GLN A 420 -10.16 -43.25 2.51
C GLN A 420 -11.19 -44.23 1.91
N LYS A 421 -12.42 -44.17 2.43
CA LYS A 421 -13.52 -45.08 2.06
C LYS A 421 -14.47 -44.49 1.02
N LEU A 422 -14.09 -43.40 0.37
CA LEU A 422 -14.92 -42.77 -0.65
C LEU A 422 -14.69 -43.46 -2.00
N ASP A 423 -15.74 -44.11 -2.51
CA ASP A 423 -15.83 -44.68 -3.86
C ASP A 423 -17.14 -44.22 -4.53
N GLU A 424 -17.41 -44.61 -5.78
CA GLU A 424 -18.62 -44.19 -6.49
C GLU A 424 -19.92 -44.67 -5.81
N GLU A 425 -19.89 -45.84 -5.17
CA GLU A 425 -21.06 -46.40 -4.49
C GLU A 425 -21.37 -45.61 -3.22
N ASN A 426 -20.35 -45.39 -2.39
CA ASN A 426 -20.46 -44.63 -1.15
C ASN A 426 -20.80 -43.16 -1.43
N PHE A 427 -20.32 -42.58 -2.54
CA PHE A 427 -20.74 -41.24 -2.98
C PHE A 427 -22.26 -41.18 -3.20
N LYS A 428 -22.84 -42.12 -3.97
CA LYS A 428 -24.30 -42.17 -4.21
C LYS A 428 -25.07 -42.39 -2.91
N GLN A 429 -24.61 -43.32 -2.07
CA GLN A 429 -25.26 -43.60 -0.78
C GLN A 429 -25.23 -42.39 0.17
N VAL A 430 -24.18 -41.57 0.12
CA VAL A 430 -24.11 -40.32 0.89
C VAL A 430 -25.16 -39.31 0.40
N LEU A 431 -25.31 -39.14 -0.91
CA LEU A 431 -26.33 -38.24 -1.47
C LEU A 431 -27.75 -38.71 -1.11
N ASP A 432 -28.02 -40.01 -1.29
CA ASP A 432 -29.32 -40.63 -0.98
C ASP A 432 -29.68 -40.52 0.51
N ALA A 433 -28.67 -40.59 1.39
CA ALA A 433 -28.88 -40.48 2.83
C ALA A 433 -29.27 -39.06 3.28
N GLY A 434 -28.90 -38.02 2.52
CA GLY A 434 -29.19 -36.62 2.78
C GLY A 434 -28.93 -36.18 4.23
N PRO A 435 -29.97 -35.94 5.06
CA PRO A 435 -29.76 -35.57 6.47
C PRO A 435 -28.98 -36.62 7.27
N ARG A 436 -29.01 -37.89 6.88
CA ARG A 436 -28.31 -39.01 7.55
C ARG A 436 -26.91 -39.28 7.01
N ALA A 437 -26.41 -38.47 6.09
CA ALA A 437 -25.10 -38.66 5.45
C ALA A 437 -23.95 -38.87 6.45
N LEU A 438 -23.91 -38.10 7.55
CA LEU A 438 -22.86 -38.22 8.56
C LEU A 438 -22.92 -39.53 9.36
N PHE A 439 -24.10 -40.07 9.65
CA PHE A 439 -24.21 -41.41 10.24
C PHE A 439 -23.68 -42.49 9.30
N PHE A 440 -23.96 -42.34 8.01
CA PHE A 440 -23.47 -43.26 7.00
C PHE A 440 -21.93 -43.24 6.95
N ALA A 441 -21.34 -42.04 6.90
CA ALA A 441 -19.89 -41.88 6.91
C ALA A 441 -19.25 -42.44 8.19
N GLU A 442 -19.84 -42.19 9.35
CA GLU A 442 -19.38 -42.73 10.63
C GLU A 442 -19.43 -44.26 10.65
N ARG A 443 -20.52 -44.87 10.16
CA ARG A 443 -20.67 -46.33 10.13
C ARG A 443 -19.57 -46.97 9.29
N LEU A 444 -19.18 -46.34 8.20
CA LEU A 444 -18.11 -46.84 7.33
C LEU A 444 -16.73 -46.65 7.94
N THR A 445 -16.45 -45.52 8.57
CA THR A 445 -15.10 -45.14 9.04
C THR A 445 -14.87 -45.38 10.53
N GLU A 446 -15.88 -45.90 11.22
CA GLU A 446 -15.98 -46.02 12.69
C GLU A 446 -15.95 -44.68 13.45
N LYS A 447 -15.59 -43.56 12.80
CA LYS A 447 -15.45 -42.22 13.38
C LYS A 447 -15.78 -41.13 12.37
N ALA A 448 -16.73 -40.26 12.69
CA ALA A 448 -17.05 -39.07 11.89
C ALA A 448 -16.18 -37.83 12.22
N THR A 449 -14.98 -38.01 12.79
CA THR A 449 -14.17 -36.85 13.19
C THR A 449 -13.51 -36.21 11.98
N SER A 450 -13.85 -34.95 11.69
CA SER A 450 -13.14 -34.10 10.75
C SER A 450 -12.96 -32.68 11.32
N ASN A 451 -12.20 -31.84 10.63
CA ASN A 451 -12.07 -30.42 11.00
C ASN A 451 -13.30 -29.59 10.58
N ASN A 452 -14.29 -30.23 9.97
CA ASN A 452 -15.53 -29.59 9.54
C ASN A 452 -16.42 -29.26 10.74
N LEU A 453 -16.93 -28.04 10.79
CA LEU A 453 -17.87 -27.60 11.82
C LEU A 453 -19.14 -28.47 11.84
N ALA A 454 -19.65 -28.90 10.69
CA ALA A 454 -20.84 -29.75 10.63
C ALA A 454 -20.60 -31.17 11.20
N ALA A 455 -19.39 -31.73 11.01
CA ALA A 455 -19.01 -32.99 11.64
C ALA A 455 -18.80 -32.84 13.17
N GLY A 456 -18.28 -31.68 13.58
CA GLY A 456 -18.18 -31.29 14.99
C GLY A 456 -19.56 -31.18 15.65
N ASP A 457 -20.49 -30.45 15.04
CA ASP A 457 -21.89 -30.32 15.46
C ASP A 457 -22.55 -31.71 15.56
N PHE A 458 -22.38 -32.56 14.55
CA PHE A 458 -22.86 -33.94 14.57
C PHE A 458 -22.36 -34.72 15.79
N CYS A 459 -21.04 -34.72 16.04
CA CYS A 459 -20.45 -35.42 17.19
C CYS A 459 -20.97 -34.86 18.52
N ARG A 460 -21.15 -33.53 18.63
CA ARG A 460 -21.70 -32.86 19.82
C ARG A 460 -23.16 -33.28 20.06
N ILE A 461 -24.02 -33.20 19.04
CA ILE A 461 -25.42 -33.62 19.09
C ILE A 461 -25.49 -35.08 19.52
N ARG A 462 -24.74 -35.98 18.87
CA ARG A 462 -24.71 -37.41 19.21
C ARG A 462 -24.34 -37.65 20.68
N LYS A 463 -23.29 -36.98 21.16
CA LYS A 463 -22.83 -37.12 22.55
C LYS A 463 -23.90 -36.67 23.55
N VAL A 464 -24.56 -35.53 23.30
CA VAL A 464 -25.64 -35.02 24.16
C VAL A 464 -26.84 -35.96 24.13
N SER A 465 -27.31 -36.38 22.95
CA SER A 465 -28.42 -37.32 22.81
C SER A 465 -28.15 -38.64 23.52
N ARG A 466 -26.95 -39.21 23.36
CA ARG A 466 -26.57 -40.47 24.02
C ARG A 466 -26.48 -40.33 25.54
N THR A 467 -25.98 -39.19 26.03
CA THR A 467 -25.92 -38.92 27.47
C THR A 467 -27.33 -38.82 28.06
N LEU A 468 -28.25 -38.15 27.36
CA LEU A 468 -29.65 -38.05 27.75
C LEU A 468 -30.36 -39.40 27.71
N PHE A 469 -30.08 -40.24 26.71
CA PHE A 469 -30.59 -41.61 26.64
C PHE A 469 -30.17 -42.43 27.86
N LEU A 470 -28.87 -42.47 28.16
CA LEU A 470 -28.34 -43.21 29.32
C LEU A 470 -28.89 -42.68 30.65
N TRP A 471 -29.08 -41.36 30.76
CA TRP A 471 -29.72 -40.76 31.93
C TRP A 471 -31.19 -41.18 32.06
N ALA A 472 -31.96 -41.18 30.96
CA ALA A 472 -33.35 -41.60 30.97
C ALA A 472 -33.50 -43.10 31.35
N GLU A 473 -32.64 -43.95 30.78
CA GLU A 473 -32.55 -45.38 31.09
C GLU A 473 -32.23 -45.62 32.57
N ALA A 474 -31.24 -44.91 33.14
CA ALA A 474 -30.84 -45.05 34.53
C ALA A 474 -31.92 -44.61 35.54
N ASN A 475 -32.85 -43.74 35.15
CA ASN A 475 -33.88 -43.19 36.03
C ASN A 475 -35.25 -43.88 35.89
N ASN A 476 -35.34 -45.03 35.19
CA ASN A 476 -36.61 -45.70 34.85
C ASN A 476 -37.65 -44.77 34.18
N GLY A 477 -37.18 -43.66 33.62
CA GLY A 477 -37.99 -42.63 33.00
C GLY A 477 -38.10 -42.88 31.51
N PHE A 478 -38.56 -44.07 31.12
CA PHE A 478 -39.00 -44.25 29.74
C PHE A 478 -40.34 -43.54 29.58
N LEU A 479 -40.36 -42.52 28.72
CA LEU A 479 -41.61 -42.06 28.13
C LEU A 479 -42.31 -43.29 27.52
N PRO A 480 -43.65 -43.36 27.53
CA PRO A 480 -44.41 -44.57 27.18
C PRO A 480 -44.02 -45.24 25.86
N ASP A 481 -43.39 -44.49 24.95
CA ASP A 481 -43.01 -44.93 23.59
C ASP A 481 -41.50 -44.87 23.31
N ASN A 482 -40.64 -44.70 24.33
CA ASN A 482 -39.18 -44.52 24.18
C ASN A 482 -38.73 -43.34 23.29
N THR A 483 -39.61 -42.37 23.05
CA THR A 483 -39.34 -41.17 22.25
C THR A 483 -39.27 -39.93 23.14
N LEU A 484 -38.33 -39.02 22.88
CA LEU A 484 -38.37 -37.69 23.50
C LEU A 484 -39.45 -36.84 22.83
N PRO A 485 -40.05 -35.87 23.54
CA PRO A 485 -40.88 -34.85 22.92
C PRO A 485 -40.11 -34.06 21.84
N ASP A 486 -40.77 -33.72 20.74
CA ASP A 486 -40.17 -33.00 19.60
C ASP A 486 -39.42 -31.72 19.98
N ASP A 487 -39.88 -31.02 21.03
CA ASP A 487 -39.25 -29.81 21.56
C ASP A 487 -37.92 -30.08 22.25
N MET A 488 -37.72 -31.27 22.83
CA MET A 488 -36.45 -31.68 23.41
C MET A 488 -35.41 -31.97 22.34
N PHE A 489 -35.77 -32.59 21.22
CA PHE A 489 -34.85 -32.79 20.08
C PHE A 489 -34.39 -31.46 19.49
N LYS A 490 -35.32 -30.51 19.30
CA LYS A 490 -35.00 -29.13 18.88
C LYS A 490 -34.08 -28.44 19.88
N LYS A 491 -34.25 -28.70 21.17
CA LYS A 491 -33.42 -28.13 22.23
C LYS A 491 -32.00 -28.71 22.22
N ILE A 492 -31.86 -30.03 22.06
CA ILE A 492 -30.56 -30.70 21.90
C ILE A 492 -29.84 -30.16 20.66
N ALA A 493 -30.54 -30.09 19.52
CA ALA A 493 -30.03 -29.51 18.29
C ALA A 493 -29.56 -28.04 18.51
N SER A 494 -30.33 -27.23 19.23
CA SER A 494 -29.99 -25.84 19.53
C SER A 494 -28.82 -25.66 20.51
N MET A 495 -28.61 -26.61 21.43
CA MET A 495 -27.58 -26.55 22.46
C MET A 495 -26.20 -27.02 21.98
N SER A 496 -26.15 -27.67 20.82
CA SER A 496 -24.93 -28.32 20.33
C SER A 496 -23.94 -27.39 19.61
N GLY A 497 -24.29 -26.10 19.43
CA GLY A 497 -23.47 -24.95 18.96
C GLY A 497 -22.36 -25.27 17.96
N GLU A 498 -22.46 -24.93 16.68
CA GLU A 498 -22.18 -23.59 16.11
C GLU A 498 -23.15 -23.22 14.97
N GLY A 499 -24.17 -24.08 14.74
CA GLY A 499 -25.22 -23.85 13.75
C GLY A 499 -24.79 -24.18 12.32
N ALA A 500 -23.74 -24.98 12.15
CA ALA A 500 -23.25 -25.39 10.84
C ALA A 500 -24.11 -26.49 10.21
N LEU A 501 -24.94 -27.17 11.00
CA LEU A 501 -26.02 -28.03 10.51
C LEU A 501 -27.35 -27.30 10.56
N ASN A 502 -28.17 -27.45 9.52
CA ASN A 502 -29.55 -26.96 9.55
C ASN A 502 -30.36 -27.72 10.63
N ALA A 503 -31.43 -27.08 11.12
CA ALA A 503 -32.25 -27.61 12.22
C ALA A 503 -32.88 -28.98 11.92
N GLU A 504 -33.27 -29.25 10.66
CA GLU A 504 -33.89 -30.51 10.26
C GLU A 504 -32.89 -31.66 10.33
N THR A 505 -31.67 -31.45 9.81
CA THR A 505 -30.58 -32.43 9.95
C THR A 505 -30.19 -32.64 11.41
N ALA A 506 -30.05 -31.57 12.20
CA ALA A 506 -29.71 -31.66 13.61
C ALA A 506 -30.76 -32.45 14.41
N ASN A 507 -32.05 -32.26 14.11
CA ASN A 507 -33.14 -33.03 14.72
C ASN A 507 -33.06 -34.51 14.33
N VAL A 508 -32.86 -34.83 13.05
CA VAL A 508 -32.69 -36.23 12.60
C VAL A 508 -31.53 -36.91 13.33
N ILE A 509 -30.41 -36.20 13.53
CA ILE A 509 -29.27 -36.72 14.29
C ILE A 509 -29.62 -36.97 15.74
N ALA A 510 -30.33 -36.03 16.37
CA ALA A 510 -30.72 -36.16 17.76
C ALA A 510 -31.72 -37.31 17.97
N GLU A 511 -32.71 -37.43 17.08
CA GLU A 511 -33.73 -38.47 17.08
C GLU A 511 -33.14 -39.85 16.83
N ASP A 512 -32.38 -40.03 15.74
CA ASP A 512 -31.78 -41.33 15.42
C ASP A 512 -30.81 -41.78 16.51
N THR A 513 -30.03 -40.87 17.11
CA THR A 513 -29.11 -41.24 18.19
C THR A 513 -29.84 -41.62 19.47
N PHE A 514 -30.97 -40.98 19.78
CA PHE A 514 -31.72 -41.29 21.01
C PHE A 514 -32.57 -42.56 20.85
N CYS A 515 -33.24 -42.71 19.70
CA CYS A 515 -34.14 -43.83 19.43
C CYS A 515 -33.41 -45.10 18.99
N ARG A 516 -32.16 -44.98 18.51
CA ARG A 516 -31.30 -46.10 18.08
C ARG A 516 -29.88 -45.93 18.67
N PRO A 517 -29.75 -46.03 20.00
CA PRO A 517 -28.54 -45.67 20.76
C PRO A 517 -27.29 -46.48 20.43
#